data_AF-A0A2X2T0H7-F1
#
_entry.id   AF-A0A2X2T0H7-F1
#
_cell.length_a   1.000
_cell.length_b   1.000
_cell.length_c   1.000
_cell.angle_alpha   90.00
_cell.angle_beta   90.00
_cell.angle_gamma   90.00
#
_symmetry.space_group_name_H-M   'P 1'
#
loop_
_entity.id
_entity.type
_entity.pdbx_description
1 polymer ?
#
loop_
_entity_poly.entity_id
_entity_poly.type
_entity_poly.pdbx_seq_one_letter_code
_entity_poly.pdbx_strand_id
1 'polypeptide(L)'
;MRRDQRAAGWVNPASVKRVVSPEALSSRDLLLSSPFVSMPPVQGAIQLASRPWAWRWGITGSVGYALATEVPVMHAASDLDLLIRCPQPIAKEALAEWQRLTEKLLCRADTQIETPYGAFALAEWLREKRVLLKTNQGPQLVVNPWQPEDNG
;
A
#
# COMPACT_ATOMS: atom_id res chain seq x y z
N MET A 1 -20.93 11.75 -5.17
CA MET A 1 -20.76 10.37 -4.69
C MET A 1 -20.32 10.44 -3.24
N ARG A 2 -21.04 9.79 -2.32
CA ARG A 2 -20.80 9.84 -0.86
C ARG A 2 -19.75 8.78 -0.49
N ARG A 3 -18.74 9.13 0.33
CA ARG A 3 -17.54 8.29 0.63
C ARG A 3 -17.85 6.94 1.31
N ASP A 4 -19.07 6.77 1.79
CA ASP A 4 -19.58 5.70 2.65
C ASP A 4 -20.31 4.59 1.89
N GLN A 5 -20.47 4.69 0.57
CA GLN A 5 -21.09 3.63 -0.23
C GLN A 5 -20.04 2.79 -0.93
N ARG A 6 -19.85 1.55 -0.46
CA ARG A 6 -19.06 0.52 -1.14
C ARG A 6 -20.03 -0.56 -1.64
N ALA A 7 -20.04 -0.81 -2.94
CA ALA A 7 -20.81 -1.88 -3.55
C ALA A 7 -19.86 -2.90 -4.18
N ALA A 8 -20.06 -4.18 -3.89
CA ALA A 8 -19.40 -5.24 -4.64
C ALA A 8 -20.02 -5.27 -6.05
N GLY A 9 -19.17 -5.37 -7.08
CA GLY A 9 -19.60 -5.49 -8.47
C GLY A 9 -18.83 -6.61 -9.15
N TRP A 10 -19.49 -7.27 -10.10
CA TRP A 10 -18.88 -8.29 -10.96
C TRP A 10 -18.69 -7.74 -12.37
N VAL A 11 -17.55 -8.06 -12.98
CA VAL A 11 -17.25 -7.73 -14.38
C VAL A 11 -16.78 -8.99 -15.08
N ASN A 12 -17.22 -9.19 -16.33
CA ASN A 12 -16.68 -10.28 -17.15
C ASN A 12 -15.20 -10.00 -17.44
N PRO A 13 -14.27 -10.92 -17.16
CA PRO A 13 -12.84 -10.75 -17.48
C PRO A 13 -12.58 -10.36 -18.94
N ALA A 14 -13.39 -10.86 -19.88
CA ALA A 14 -13.27 -10.51 -21.30
C ALA A 14 -13.59 -9.03 -21.60
N SER A 15 -14.30 -8.33 -20.70
CA SER A 15 -14.61 -6.90 -20.81
C SER A 15 -13.54 -6.00 -20.19
N VAL A 16 -12.51 -6.57 -19.54
CA VAL A 16 -11.44 -5.80 -18.90
C VAL A 16 -10.45 -5.31 -19.95
N LYS A 17 -10.43 -3.99 -20.19
CA LYS A 17 -9.54 -3.37 -21.19
C LYS A 17 -8.11 -3.15 -20.69
N ARG A 18 -7.93 -2.96 -19.39
CA ARG A 18 -6.64 -2.63 -18.77
C ARG A 18 -6.64 -3.04 -17.30
N VAL A 19 -5.50 -3.58 -16.86
CA VAL A 19 -5.22 -3.89 -15.45
C VAL A 19 -4.01 -3.06 -15.04
N VAL A 20 -4.09 -2.38 -13.90
CA VAL A 20 -2.99 -1.62 -13.32
C VAL A 20 -2.74 -2.17 -11.94
N SER A 21 -1.55 -2.71 -11.70
CA SER A 21 -1.17 -3.17 -10.36
C SER A 21 -0.70 -1.98 -9.51
N PRO A 22 -0.74 -2.08 -8.17
CA PRO A 22 -0.16 -1.08 -7.30
C PRO A 22 1.29 -0.74 -7.63
N GLU A 23 2.08 -1.75 -8.00
CA GLU A 23 3.51 -1.63 -8.31
C GLU A 23 3.76 -0.91 -9.65
N ALA A 24 2.81 -0.95 -10.59
CA ALA A 24 2.91 -0.14 -11.80
C ALA A 24 2.81 1.36 -11.48
N LEU A 25 2.09 1.72 -10.41
CA LEU A 25 1.88 3.09 -9.96
C LEU A 25 3.03 3.66 -9.14
N SER A 26 3.99 2.85 -8.71
CA SER A 26 5.20 3.31 -8.00
C SER A 26 6.35 3.69 -8.92
N SER A 27 6.16 3.60 -10.25
CA SER A 27 7.14 4.05 -11.24
C SER A 27 7.40 5.55 -11.11
N ARG A 28 8.67 5.93 -10.91
CA ARG A 28 9.08 7.34 -10.79
C ARG A 28 8.70 8.16 -12.01
N ASP A 29 8.86 7.62 -13.22
CA ASP A 29 8.56 8.33 -14.45
C ASP A 29 7.06 8.59 -14.60
N LEU A 30 6.23 7.58 -14.27
CA LEU A 30 4.77 7.73 -14.25
C LEU A 30 4.37 8.84 -13.26
N LEU A 31 4.92 8.81 -12.05
CA LEU A 31 4.60 9.77 -11.00
C LEU A 31 5.01 11.20 -11.39
N LEU A 32 6.17 11.38 -12.03
CA LEU A 32 6.63 12.68 -12.51
C LEU A 32 5.80 13.22 -13.68
N SER A 33 5.26 12.34 -14.53
CA SER A 33 4.37 12.71 -15.64
C SER A 33 2.91 12.91 -15.22
N SER A 34 2.54 12.54 -14.00
CA SER A 34 1.16 12.56 -13.52
C SER A 34 0.60 13.98 -13.47
N PRO A 35 -0.67 14.22 -13.86
CA PRO A 35 -1.32 15.52 -13.65
C PRO A 35 -1.45 15.88 -12.16
N PHE A 36 -1.29 14.91 -11.27
CA PHE A 36 -1.32 15.10 -9.82
C PHE A 36 0.06 15.29 -9.19
N VAL A 37 1.12 15.49 -10.00
CA VAL A 37 2.50 15.56 -9.52
C VAL A 37 2.68 16.51 -8.34
N SER A 38 2.00 17.67 -8.31
CA SER A 38 2.12 18.65 -7.23
C SER A 38 1.41 18.28 -5.92
N MET A 39 0.63 17.19 -5.89
CA MET A 39 -0.08 16.76 -4.68
C MET A 39 0.91 16.16 -3.66
N PRO A 40 0.84 16.53 -2.36
CA PRO A 40 1.70 15.98 -1.31
C PRO A 40 1.84 14.44 -1.30
N PRO A 41 0.77 13.63 -1.43
CA PRO A 41 0.93 12.17 -1.52
C PRO A 41 1.70 11.69 -2.76
N VAL A 42 1.57 12.36 -3.90
CA VAL A 42 2.33 12.01 -5.12
C VAL A 42 3.79 12.42 -4.99
N GLN A 43 4.07 13.60 -4.41
CA GLN A 43 5.42 14.01 -4.05
C GLN A 43 6.07 13.02 -3.07
N GLY A 44 5.32 12.54 -2.07
CA GLY A 44 5.79 11.50 -1.16
C GLY A 44 6.11 10.18 -1.86
N ALA A 45 5.26 9.75 -2.80
CA ALA A 45 5.54 8.57 -3.62
C ALA A 45 6.79 8.75 -4.51
N ILE A 46 7.02 9.93 -5.08
CA ILE A 46 8.23 10.24 -5.86
C ILE A 46 9.48 10.15 -4.97
N GLN A 47 9.41 10.63 -3.73
CA GLN A 47 10.50 10.52 -2.77
C GLN A 47 10.84 9.05 -2.45
N LEU A 48 9.81 8.21 -2.24
CA LEU A 48 9.99 6.77 -2.02
C LEU A 48 10.58 6.06 -3.27
N ALA A 49 10.11 6.44 -4.47
CA ALA A 49 10.57 5.88 -5.74
C ALA A 49 11.97 6.35 -6.17
N SER A 50 12.54 7.35 -5.49
CA SER A 50 13.89 7.84 -5.76
C SER A 50 14.99 7.01 -5.09
N ARG A 51 14.63 5.94 -4.38
CA ARG A 51 15.57 4.99 -3.77
C ARG A 51 15.26 3.55 -4.21
N PRO A 52 16.27 2.70 -4.39
CA PRO A 52 16.04 1.28 -4.59
C PRO A 52 15.57 0.63 -3.28
N TRP A 53 14.66 -0.33 -3.40
CA TRP A 53 14.19 -1.16 -2.29
C TRP A 53 14.37 -2.63 -2.63
N ALA A 54 14.68 -3.46 -1.63
CA ALA A 54 14.88 -4.89 -1.83
C ALA A 54 13.56 -5.67 -2.04
N TRP A 55 12.42 -4.98 -2.00
CA TRP A 55 11.08 -5.54 -2.15
C TRP A 55 10.28 -4.78 -3.19
N ARG A 56 9.22 -5.43 -3.67
CA ARG A 56 8.22 -4.77 -4.50
C ARG A 56 7.26 -3.99 -3.62
N TRP A 57 6.97 -2.77 -4.04
CA TRP A 57 6.00 -1.92 -3.37
C TRP A 57 5.14 -1.17 -4.39
N GLY A 58 3.97 -0.72 -3.96
CA GLY A 58 3.00 -0.06 -4.82
C GLY A 58 2.08 0.88 -4.07
N ILE A 59 1.34 1.69 -4.83
CA ILE A 59 0.39 2.67 -4.31
C ILE A 59 -1.03 2.10 -4.42
N THR A 60 -1.80 2.25 -3.36
CA THR A 60 -3.19 1.78 -3.28
C THR A 60 -4.12 2.92 -2.86
N GLY A 61 -5.33 2.59 -2.44
CA GLY A 61 -6.29 3.57 -1.93
C GLY A 61 -6.70 4.63 -2.96
N SER A 62 -7.07 5.80 -2.46
CA SER A 62 -7.60 6.90 -3.29
C SER A 62 -6.56 7.48 -4.25
N VAL A 63 -5.30 7.56 -3.82
CA VAL A 63 -4.17 8.02 -4.64
C VAL A 63 -3.93 7.04 -5.79
N GLY A 64 -3.90 5.74 -5.50
CA GLY A 64 -3.75 4.71 -6.52
C GLY A 64 -4.90 4.72 -7.54
N TYR A 65 -6.14 4.87 -7.07
CA TYR A 65 -7.30 5.02 -7.96
C TYR A 65 -7.18 6.25 -8.87
N ALA A 66 -6.83 7.42 -8.30
CA ALA A 66 -6.65 8.65 -9.06
C ALA A 66 -5.54 8.51 -10.11
N LEU A 67 -4.39 7.93 -9.75
CA LEU A 67 -3.29 7.69 -10.71
C LEU A 67 -3.68 6.71 -11.82
N ALA A 68 -4.44 5.66 -11.50
CA ALA A 68 -4.83 4.66 -12.48
C ALA A 68 -5.92 5.16 -13.45
N THR A 69 -6.80 6.06 -13.00
CA THR A 69 -8.01 6.49 -13.73
C THR A 69 -7.98 7.93 -14.22
N GLU A 70 -7.04 8.73 -13.73
CA GLU A 70 -6.97 10.19 -13.89
C GLU A 70 -8.20 10.96 -13.35
N VAL A 71 -9.08 10.28 -12.60
CA VAL A 71 -10.23 10.93 -11.96
C VAL A 71 -9.74 11.69 -10.70
N PRO A 72 -10.02 13.00 -10.58
CA PRO A 72 -9.50 13.85 -9.51
C PRO A 72 -10.26 13.65 -8.18
N VAL A 73 -10.15 12.47 -7.58
CA VAL A 73 -10.73 12.16 -6.25
C VAL A 73 -9.77 12.43 -5.08
N MET A 74 -8.49 12.68 -5.38
CA MET A 74 -7.44 13.01 -4.42
C MET A 74 -7.41 14.51 -4.13
N HIS A 75 -7.05 14.88 -2.90
CA HIS A 75 -6.82 16.26 -2.49
C HIS A 75 -5.52 16.39 -1.69
N ALA A 76 -5.08 17.62 -1.39
CA ALA A 76 -3.79 17.85 -0.73
C ALA A 76 -3.63 17.15 0.64
N ALA A 77 -4.73 17.01 1.39
CA ALA A 77 -4.76 16.31 2.68
C ALA A 77 -5.03 14.80 2.57
N SER A 78 -4.92 14.21 1.38
CA SER A 78 -5.14 12.77 1.20
C SER A 78 -3.97 11.99 1.80
N ASP A 79 -4.29 10.89 2.48
CA ASP A 79 -3.30 9.92 2.96
C ASP A 79 -2.72 9.15 1.76
N LEU A 80 -1.48 8.66 1.92
CA LEU A 80 -0.79 7.80 0.96
C LEU A 80 -0.83 6.34 1.44
N ASP A 81 -1.69 5.53 0.85
CA ASP A 81 -1.80 4.10 1.15
C ASP A 81 -0.77 3.30 0.34
N LEU A 82 0.13 2.61 1.03
CA LEU A 82 1.26 1.88 0.44
C LEU A 82 1.13 0.38 0.72
N LEU A 83 1.53 -0.42 -0.27
CA LEU A 83 1.59 -1.88 -0.18
C LEU A 83 3.02 -2.33 -0.42
N ILE A 84 3.55 -3.20 0.44
CA ILE A 84 4.80 -3.92 0.22
C ILE A 84 4.48 -5.42 0.13
N ARG A 85 5.02 -6.09 -0.90
CA ARG A 85 4.91 -7.54 -1.06
C ARG A 85 6.10 -8.23 -0.39
N CYS A 86 5.84 -8.99 0.66
CA CYS A 86 6.82 -9.78 1.40
C CYS A 86 6.45 -11.28 1.36
N PRO A 87 6.68 -11.98 0.23
CA PRO A 87 6.43 -13.42 0.14
C PRO A 87 7.30 -14.23 1.11
N GLN A 88 8.44 -13.68 1.49
CA GLN A 88 9.32 -14.19 2.55
C GLN A 88 9.57 -13.10 3.60
N PRO A 89 9.96 -13.48 4.83
CA PRO A 89 10.36 -12.51 5.85
C PRO A 89 11.48 -11.59 5.35
N ILE A 90 11.37 -10.31 5.68
CA ILE A 90 12.39 -9.29 5.43
C ILE A 90 12.93 -8.83 6.79
N ALA A 91 14.22 -8.50 6.85
CA ALA A 91 14.85 -7.95 8.04
C ALA A 91 14.03 -6.76 8.58
N LYS A 92 13.71 -6.80 9.88
CA LYS A 92 12.88 -5.80 10.55
C LYS A 92 13.47 -4.39 10.41
N GLU A 93 14.80 -4.30 10.42
CA GLU A 93 15.58 -3.07 10.29
C GLU A 93 15.39 -2.42 8.91
N ALA A 94 15.29 -3.22 7.85
CA ALA A 94 15.08 -2.70 6.50
C ALA A 94 13.67 -2.11 6.36
N LEU A 95 12.65 -2.78 6.89
CA LEU A 95 11.28 -2.24 6.93
C LEU A 95 11.17 -1.03 7.87
N ALA A 96 11.96 -0.96 8.94
CA ALA A 96 12.04 0.22 9.80
C ALA A 96 12.67 1.42 9.07
N GLU A 97 13.60 1.21 8.13
CA GLU A 97 14.10 2.29 7.28
C GLU A 97 13.01 2.88 6.39
N TRP A 98 12.21 2.03 5.75
CA TRP A 98 11.02 2.47 5.00
C TRP A 98 10.08 3.31 5.88
N GLN A 99 9.73 2.78 7.05
CA GLN A 99 8.84 3.47 7.99
C GLN A 99 9.36 4.87 8.35
N ARG A 100 10.66 4.99 8.67
CA ARG A 100 11.29 6.30 8.98
C ARG A 100 11.25 7.29 7.82
N LEU A 101 11.24 6.83 6.56
CA LEU A 101 11.06 7.71 5.42
C LEU A 101 9.59 8.13 5.26
N THR A 102 8.66 7.18 5.41
CA THR A 102 7.23 7.48 5.32
C THR A 102 6.75 8.46 6.39
N GLU A 103 7.34 8.42 7.59
CA GLU A 103 7.04 9.35 8.69
C GLU A 103 7.50 10.80 8.43
N LYS A 104 8.38 11.01 7.45
CA LYS A 104 8.91 12.34 7.09
C LYS A 104 8.19 12.96 5.88
N LEU A 105 7.20 12.27 5.33
CA LEU A 105 6.45 12.77 4.18
C LEU A 105 5.53 13.92 4.58
N LEU A 106 5.18 14.75 3.60
CA LEU A 106 4.27 15.89 3.78
C LEU A 106 2.79 15.49 3.92
N CYS A 107 2.49 14.20 3.84
CA CYS A 107 1.18 13.62 4.10
C CYS A 107 1.34 12.41 5.02
N ARG A 108 0.25 12.01 5.66
CA ARG A 108 0.21 10.72 6.35
C ARG A 108 0.39 9.60 5.32
N ALA A 109 1.16 8.58 5.68
CA ALA A 109 1.36 7.40 4.85
C ALA A 109 1.13 6.14 5.68
N ASP A 110 0.24 5.29 5.20
CA ASP A 110 -0.10 4.02 5.84
C ASP A 110 0.47 2.87 5.00
N THR A 111 1.41 2.11 5.56
CA THR A 111 2.04 0.97 4.85
C THR A 111 1.46 -0.36 5.33
N GLN A 112 0.90 -1.14 4.40
CA GLN A 112 0.55 -2.55 4.60
C GLN A 112 1.66 -3.45 4.07
N ILE A 113 2.06 -4.43 4.87
CA ILE A 113 2.89 -5.55 4.44
C ILE A 113 1.97 -6.71 4.09
N GLU A 114 2.05 -7.21 2.86
CA GLU A 114 1.35 -8.42 2.46
C GLU A 114 2.30 -9.61 2.45
N THR A 115 1.85 -10.70 3.06
CA THR A 115 2.48 -12.02 3.09
C THR A 115 1.58 -13.03 2.41
N PRO A 116 2.03 -14.28 2.17
CA PRO A 116 1.15 -15.33 1.64
C PRO A 116 -0.09 -15.64 2.51
N TYR A 117 -0.09 -15.20 3.77
CA TYR A 117 -1.13 -15.52 4.74
C TYR A 117 -2.10 -14.37 5.01
N GLY A 118 -1.81 -13.16 4.52
CA GLY A 118 -2.62 -11.98 4.74
C GLY A 118 -1.80 -10.70 4.74
N ALA A 119 -2.40 -9.61 5.19
CA ALA A 119 -1.72 -8.31 5.27
C ALA A 119 -1.80 -7.70 6.67
N PHE A 120 -0.78 -6.96 7.07
CA PHE A 120 -0.72 -6.28 8.36
C PHE A 120 -0.13 -4.87 8.24
N ALA A 121 -0.45 -4.01 9.20
CA ALA A 121 0.09 -2.64 9.23
C ALA A 121 1.56 -2.65 9.70
N LEU A 122 2.46 -2.08 8.90
CA LEU A 122 3.90 -2.04 9.23
C LEU A 122 4.17 -1.33 10.56
N ALA A 123 3.55 -0.17 10.77
CA ALA A 123 3.75 0.63 11.98
C ALA A 123 3.35 -0.13 13.26
N GLU A 124 2.30 -0.96 13.19
CA GLU A 124 1.87 -1.81 14.32
C GLU A 124 2.90 -2.91 14.58
N TRP A 125 3.31 -3.65 13.55
CA TRP A 125 4.29 -4.74 13.67
C TRP A 125 5.67 -4.28 14.15
N LEU A 126 6.08 -3.06 13.83
CA LEU A 126 7.33 -2.50 14.32
C LEU A 126 7.31 -2.25 15.83
N ARG A 127 6.15 -1.85 16.38
CA ARG A 127 5.98 -1.48 17.78
C ARG A 127 5.56 -2.62 18.70
N GLU A 128 4.68 -3.49 18.22
CA GLU A 128 4.00 -4.48 19.04
C GLU A 128 4.65 -5.87 18.93
N LYS A 129 4.42 -6.73 19.94
CA LYS A 129 4.88 -8.13 19.92
C LYS A 129 4.01 -9.06 19.06
N ARG A 130 2.75 -8.69 18.89
CA ARG A 130 1.75 -9.37 18.06
C ARG A 130 1.12 -8.34 17.15
N VAL A 131 0.75 -8.74 15.94
CA VAL A 131 0.12 -7.87 14.95
C VAL A 131 -1.20 -8.46 14.46
N LEU A 132 -2.18 -7.60 14.18
CA LEU A 132 -3.42 -8.01 13.56
C LEU A 132 -3.21 -8.32 12.07
N LEU A 133 -3.11 -9.61 11.73
CA LEU A 133 -3.06 -10.10 10.37
C LEU A 133 -4.48 -10.14 9.78
N LYS A 134 -4.71 -9.37 8.73
CA LYS A 134 -5.96 -9.36 7.96
C LYS A 134 -5.93 -10.49 6.95
N THR A 135 -6.76 -11.51 7.16
CA THR A 135 -6.89 -12.66 6.26
C THR A 135 -8.26 -12.68 5.58
N ASN A 136 -8.42 -13.54 4.57
CA ASN A 136 -9.73 -13.77 3.94
C ASN A 136 -10.75 -14.44 4.85
N GLN A 137 -10.30 -15.10 5.94
CA GLN A 137 -11.15 -15.72 6.95
C GLN A 137 -11.44 -14.80 8.14
N GLY A 138 -11.00 -13.53 8.05
CA GLY A 138 -11.11 -12.55 9.12
C GLY A 138 -9.77 -12.19 9.76
N PRO A 139 -9.76 -11.20 10.66
CA PRO A 139 -8.54 -10.75 11.32
C PRO A 139 -8.07 -11.75 12.39
N GLN A 140 -6.77 -12.01 12.44
CA GLN A 140 -6.12 -12.89 13.42
C GLN A 140 -4.96 -12.17 14.09
N LEU A 141 -4.83 -12.29 15.41
CA LEU A 141 -3.72 -11.68 16.15
C LEU A 141 -2.55 -12.67 16.26
N VAL A 142 -1.42 -12.40 15.59
CA VAL A 142 -0.32 -13.37 15.42
C VAL A 142 1.02 -12.81 15.89
N VAL A 143 1.95 -13.68 16.30
CA VAL A 143 3.34 -13.30 16.63
C VAL A 143 4.17 -13.18 15.36
N ASN A 144 4.06 -14.16 14.45
CA ASN A 144 4.79 -14.20 13.19
C ASN A 144 3.81 -14.14 12.00
N PRO A 145 3.70 -13.00 11.27
CA PRO A 145 2.77 -12.87 10.15
C PRO A 145 3.19 -13.62 8.88
N TRP A 146 4.38 -14.24 8.86
CA TRP A 146 4.83 -15.16 7.81
C TRP A 146 4.65 -16.63 8.16
N GLN A 147 4.25 -16.94 9.40
CA GLN A 147 3.94 -18.29 9.87
C GLN A 147 2.86 -18.16 10.95
N PRO A 148 1.63 -17.76 10.58
CA PRO A 148 0.53 -17.76 11.54
C PRO A 148 0.31 -19.22 11.96
N GLU A 149 0.45 -19.50 13.25
CA GLU A 149 0.17 -20.83 13.78
C GLU A 149 -1.28 -21.21 13.42
N ASP A 150 -1.48 -22.43 12.91
CA ASP A 150 -2.81 -22.99 12.71
C ASP A 150 -3.46 -23.12 14.09
N ASN A 151 -4.27 -22.13 14.47
CA ASN A 151 -5.28 -22.34 15.51
C ASN A 151 -6.39 -23.18 14.89
N GLY A 152 -6.14 -24.48 14.78
CA GLY A 152 -7.15 -25.49 14.44
C GLY A 152 -8.30 -25.52 15.44
#